data_AF-A0A1M6HM74-F1
#
_entry.id   AF-A0A1M6HM74-F1
#
_cell.length_a   1.000
_cell.length_b   1.000
_cell.length_c   1.000
_cell.angle_alpha   90.00
_cell.angle_beta   90.00
_cell.angle_gamma   90.00
#
_symmetry.space_group_name_H-M   'P 1'
#
loop_
_entity.id
_entity.type
_entity.pdbx_description
1 polymer ?
#
loop_
_entity_poly.entity_id
_entity_poly.type
_entity_poly.pdbx_seq_one_letter_code
_entity_poly.pdbx_strand_id
1 'polypeptide(L)' 'MGKGDKKTKRGKIHMGTFGRRRKRKKSVSIIPPKAKSTAKKTTKKTKEEETE' A
#
# COMPACT_ATOMS: atom_id res chain seq x y z
N MET A 1 3.27 -20.63 1.80
CA MET A 1 2.28 -20.34 2.85
C MET A 1 0.85 -20.61 2.36
N GLY A 2 0.08 -21.40 3.10
CA GLY A 2 -1.19 -22.01 2.66
C GLY A 2 -2.45 -21.16 2.90
N LYS A 3 -3.60 -21.71 2.53
CA LYS A 3 -4.93 -21.08 2.70
C LYS A 3 -5.40 -21.02 4.17
N GLY A 4 -4.86 -21.86 5.06
CA GLY A 4 -5.19 -21.84 6.49
C GLY A 4 -4.39 -20.84 7.33
N ASP A 5 -3.34 -20.24 6.77
CA ASP A 5 -2.46 -19.36 7.54
C ASP A 5 -3.01 -17.93 7.65
N LYS A 6 -3.59 -17.64 8.82
CA LYS A 6 -4.15 -16.33 9.20
C LYS A 6 -3.12 -15.19 9.18
N LYS A 7 -1.83 -15.47 9.26
CA LYS A 7 -0.78 -14.43 9.22
C LYS A 7 -0.53 -13.95 7.79
N THR A 8 -0.95 -14.69 6.76
CA THR A 8 -0.70 -14.33 5.35
C THR A 8 -1.82 -13.55 4.68
N LYS A 9 -1.50 -12.89 3.56
CA LYS A 9 -2.52 -12.32 2.67
C LYS A 9 -3.42 -13.41 2.07
N ARG A 10 -2.85 -14.55 1.64
CA ARG A 10 -3.59 -15.65 1.01
C ARG A 10 -4.59 -16.31 1.96
N GLY A 11 -4.17 -16.63 3.19
CA GLY A 11 -5.07 -17.21 4.18
C GLY A 11 -6.14 -16.24 4.64
N LYS A 12 -5.81 -14.96 4.82
CA LYS A 12 -6.82 -13.91 5.07
C LYS A 12 -7.83 -13.76 3.93
N ILE A 13 -7.42 -13.94 2.68
CA ILE A 13 -8.35 -13.96 1.53
C ILE A 13 -9.33 -15.12 1.66
N HIS A 14 -8.81 -16.33 1.88
CA HIS A 14 -9.62 -17.54 1.96
C HIS A 14 -10.61 -17.52 3.14
N MET A 15 -10.17 -17.06 4.31
CA MET A 15 -11.00 -16.98 5.51
C MET A 15 -11.96 -15.77 5.54
N GLY A 16 -11.89 -14.86 4.56
CA GLY A 16 -12.73 -13.66 4.58
C GLY A 16 -12.33 -12.58 5.60
N THR A 17 -11.23 -12.75 6.34
CA THR A 17 -10.81 -11.81 7.41
C THR A 17 -9.87 -10.72 6.90
N PHE A 18 -9.81 -9.59 7.62
CA PHE A 18 -8.94 -8.44 7.29
C PHE A 18 -7.77 -8.30 8.27
N GLY A 19 -6.87 -7.34 8.00
CA GLY A 19 -5.85 -6.88 8.93
C GLY A 19 -4.62 -6.36 8.20
N ARG A 20 -3.47 -6.25 8.89
CA ARG A 20 -2.26 -5.59 8.35
C ARG A 20 -1.87 -6.02 6.92
N ARG A 21 -1.92 -7.32 6.61
CA ARG A 21 -1.59 -7.88 5.28
C ARG A 21 -2.75 -7.91 4.25
N ARG A 22 -4.01 -7.83 4.70
CA ARG A 22 -5.21 -7.69 3.85
C ARG A 22 -6.02 -6.50 4.35
N LYS A 23 -5.60 -5.30 3.96
CA LYS A 23 -6.27 -4.05 4.37
C LYS A 23 -7.55 -3.86 3.58
N ARG A 24 -8.54 -3.22 4.19
CA ARG A 24 -9.71 -2.72 3.44
C ARG A 24 -9.23 -1.57 2.54
N LYS A 25 -9.77 -1.50 1.33
CA LYS A 25 -9.60 -0.30 0.51
C LYS A 25 -10.29 0.83 1.27
N LYS A 26 -9.54 1.87 1.65
CA LYS A 26 -10.17 3.10 2.10
C LYS A 26 -10.98 3.62 0.92
N SER A 27 -12.20 4.09 1.17
CA SER A 27 -12.94 4.85 0.17
C SER A 27 -12.16 6.13 -0.10
N VAL A 28 -11.22 6.06 -1.05
CA VAL A 28 -10.73 7.25 -1.69
C VAL A 28 -11.96 7.72 -2.46
N SER A 29 -12.60 8.79 -1.97
CA SER A 29 -13.53 9.54 -2.80
C SER A 29 -12.79 9.73 -4.12
N ILE A 30 -13.39 9.29 -5.22
CA ILE A 30 -12.82 9.49 -6.56
C ILE A 30 -12.96 10.99 -6.81
N ILE A 31 -12.08 11.78 -6.19
CA ILE A 31 -11.87 13.16 -6.57
C ILE A 31 -11.18 13.02 -7.92
N PRO A 32 -11.83 13.42 -9.04
CA PRO A 32 -11.18 13.38 -10.32
C PRO A 32 -9.87 14.18 -10.19
N PRO A 33 -8.73 13.63 -10.60
CA PRO A 33 -7.50 14.41 -10.58
C PRO A 33 -7.75 15.62 -11.49
N LYS A 34 -7.79 16.83 -10.92
CA LYS A 34 -7.71 18.06 -11.71
C LYS A 34 -6.46 17.92 -12.57
N ALA A 35 -6.63 17.95 -13.89
CA ALA A 35 -5.53 17.81 -14.84
C ALA A 35 -4.43 18.82 -14.46
N LYS A 36 -3.33 18.32 -13.88
CA LYS A 36 -2.15 19.13 -13.63
C LYS A 36 -1.31 19.06 -14.89
N SER A 37 -1.27 20.18 -15.58
CA SER A 37 -0.28 20.52 -16.60
C SER A 37 1.11 20.05 -16.16
N THR A 38 1.75 19.29 -17.05
CA THR A 38 3.19 19.08 -17.21
C THR A 38 4.12 19.76 -16.19
N ALA A 39 4.91 18.97 -15.44
CA ALA A 39 6.38 19.06 -15.37
C ALA A 39 6.97 18.28 -14.15
N LYS A 40 7.66 17.18 -14.46
CA LYS A 40 9.04 16.82 -14.02
C LYS A 40 9.45 17.04 -12.54
N LYS A 41 9.65 15.94 -11.80
CA LYS A 41 10.86 15.56 -11.01
C LYS A 41 10.51 14.37 -10.11
N THR A 42 10.80 13.13 -10.52
CA THR A 42 12.01 12.36 -10.18
C THR A 42 12.62 12.66 -8.80
N THR A 43 12.77 11.57 -8.03
CA THR A 43 13.79 11.30 -7.00
C THR A 43 13.82 12.14 -5.74
N LYS A 44 13.45 11.51 -4.61
CA LYS A 44 14.24 11.49 -3.37
C LYS A 44 13.90 10.21 -2.57
N LYS A 45 14.55 9.11 -2.97
CA LYS A 45 15.01 8.07 -2.05
C LYS A 45 16.29 8.60 -1.37
N THR A 46 16.63 8.03 -0.21
CA THR A 46 17.88 8.18 0.56
C THR A 46 18.16 9.55 1.18
N LYS A 47 17.86 9.68 2.48
CA LYS A 47 18.72 10.40 3.44
C LYS A 47 18.41 9.94 4.88
N GLU A 48 18.79 8.72 5.23
CA GLU A 48 19.00 8.27 6.62
C GLU A 48 20.07 7.17 6.59
N GLU A 49 21.34 7.57 6.63
CA GLU A 49 22.49 6.84 7.20
C GLU A 49 23.70 7.81 7.14
N GLU A 50 24.61 7.68 8.10
CA GLU A 50 25.75 8.55 8.44
C GLU A 50 25.44 9.75 9.35
N THR A 51 25.22 9.43 10.63
CA THR A 51 25.82 10.17 11.74
C THR A 51 26.86 9.26 12.41
N GLU A 52 28.07 9.81 12.52
CA GLU A 52 29.29 9.46 13.26
C GLU A 52 29.22 8.40 14.37
#